data_AF-A0A411HHK6-F1
#
_entry.id   AF-A0A411HHK6-F1
#
_cell.length_a   1.000
_cell.length_b   1.000
_cell.length_c   1.000
_cell.angle_alpha   90.00
_cell.angle_beta   90.00
_cell.angle_gamma   90.00
#
_symmetry.space_group_name_H-M   'P 1'
#
loop_
_entity.id
_entity.type
_entity.pdbx_description
1 polymer ?
#
loop_
_entity_poly.entity_id
_entity_poly.type
_entity_poly.pdbx_seq_one_letter_code
_entity_poly.pdbx_strand_id
1 'polypeptide(L)'
;MTKSLFAVCLLFFFGTSSLPARAELLPAHADSLDSTLLHQKRAIDVFLPKDNEKDPARRYETIYVLDGDWNAKLVVQSVDFLQATGFMPPVIVVSVPNFFDDKGINSRDHDLTPTPQPNQPSSGGAAQFMAFLKTELVPYVNQHYPSNGVNLVHGHSFGGLFINYVIANDPTIFDGYLILDPSMWWDNKALSKLVAAALPSTPTQGKGIFIAGREGSACKGMGIDSLQLAYEKAPRELHWKLATYQNESHDSLKFKATYDALRYLYRGYSEKKLTIGPDDGMVDPSLPLPIEAETDRFDIYFTTDGSTPTTASARMDQTLAVTDPARLHLKLIATRSGYDQDLALHLKTGTFWKPARSTKPDEKSTFHYAI
;
A
#
# COMPACT_ATOMS: atom_id res chain seq x y z
N MET A 1 24.95 -63.34 -55.71
CA MET A 1 25.10 -63.15 -54.25
C MET A 1 25.36 -61.68 -54.00
N THR A 2 24.34 -60.93 -53.59
CA THR A 2 24.46 -59.51 -53.25
C THR A 2 23.49 -59.25 -52.10
N LYS A 3 24.04 -59.07 -50.89
CA LYS A 3 23.31 -58.69 -49.69
C LYS A 3 23.25 -57.16 -49.65
N SER A 4 22.06 -56.57 -49.69
CA SER A 4 21.86 -55.13 -49.45
C SER A 4 21.50 -54.93 -47.98
N LEU A 5 22.32 -54.11 -47.31
CA LEU A 5 22.26 -53.78 -45.89
C LEU A 5 21.22 -52.68 -45.65
N PHE A 6 20.27 -52.91 -44.74
CA PHE A 6 19.27 -51.92 -44.31
C PHE A 6 19.93 -50.96 -43.29
N ALA A 7 20.02 -49.67 -43.62
CA ALA A 7 20.48 -48.64 -42.70
C ALA A 7 19.29 -48.10 -41.89
N VAL A 8 19.31 -48.29 -40.57
CA VAL A 8 18.35 -47.72 -39.63
C VAL A 8 18.84 -46.32 -39.23
N CYS A 9 18.10 -45.29 -39.64
CA CYS A 9 18.31 -43.92 -39.17
C CYS A 9 17.82 -43.78 -37.71
N LEU A 10 18.75 -43.68 -36.77
CA LEU A 10 18.50 -43.25 -35.39
C LEU A 10 18.29 -41.73 -35.36
N LEU A 11 17.04 -41.30 -35.19
CA LEU A 11 16.68 -39.91 -34.89
C LEU A 11 17.08 -39.59 -33.45
N PHE A 12 18.14 -38.79 -33.27
CA PHE A 12 18.49 -38.19 -31.99
C PHE A 12 17.50 -37.08 -31.65
N PHE A 13 16.63 -37.33 -30.69
CA PHE A 13 15.79 -36.31 -30.04
C PHE A 13 16.71 -35.40 -29.20
N PHE A 14 17.00 -34.20 -29.70
CA PHE A 14 17.58 -33.14 -28.87
C PHE A 14 16.51 -32.67 -27.87
N GLY A 15 16.53 -33.23 -26.67
CA GLY A 15 15.77 -32.71 -25.55
C GLY A 15 16.28 -31.31 -25.23
N THR A 16 15.45 -30.30 -25.49
CA THR A 16 15.66 -28.94 -24.97
C THR A 16 15.58 -29.02 -23.45
N SER A 17 16.72 -29.06 -22.77
CA SER A 17 16.81 -28.82 -21.34
C SER A 17 16.50 -27.34 -21.11
N SER A 18 15.23 -27.00 -20.94
CA SER A 18 14.82 -25.75 -20.30
C SER A 18 15.40 -25.78 -18.88
N LEU A 19 16.40 -24.96 -18.62
CA LEU A 19 16.81 -24.66 -17.24
C LEU A 19 15.54 -24.24 -16.49
N PRO A 20 15.25 -24.77 -15.29
CA PRO A 20 14.14 -24.26 -14.52
C PRO A 20 14.42 -22.79 -14.26
N ALA A 21 13.55 -21.92 -14.78
CA ALA A 21 13.55 -20.51 -14.41
C ALA A 21 13.34 -20.46 -12.89
N ARG A 22 14.45 -20.31 -12.15
CA ARG A 22 14.37 -20.04 -10.73
C ARG A 22 13.77 -18.65 -10.62
N ALA A 23 12.62 -18.51 -9.97
CA ALA A 23 12.09 -17.20 -9.63
C ALA A 23 13.12 -16.53 -8.72
N GLU A 24 14.03 -15.75 -9.29
CA GLU A 24 14.90 -14.91 -8.50
C GLU A 24 14.04 -13.81 -7.90
N LEU A 25 14.10 -13.68 -6.58
CA LEU A 25 13.62 -12.48 -5.90
C LEU A 25 14.24 -11.26 -6.57
N LEU A 26 13.55 -10.11 -6.51
CA LEU A 26 14.16 -8.84 -6.91
C LEU A 26 15.59 -8.76 -6.35
N PRO A 27 16.61 -8.55 -7.20
CA PRO A 27 17.98 -8.58 -6.74
C PRO A 27 18.19 -7.46 -5.72
N ALA A 28 18.75 -7.81 -4.57
CA ALA A 28 19.11 -6.85 -3.55
C ALA A 28 20.37 -6.11 -3.97
N HIS A 29 20.34 -4.78 -3.95
CA HIS A 29 21.52 -3.94 -3.99
C HIS A 29 22.00 -3.70 -2.56
N ALA A 30 23.03 -4.44 -2.14
CA ALA A 30 23.67 -4.21 -0.84
C ALA A 30 24.38 -2.86 -0.84
N ASP A 31 24.09 -2.04 0.16
CA ASP A 31 24.69 -0.73 0.36
C ASP A 31 24.87 -0.45 1.86
N SER A 32 25.47 0.69 2.21
CA SER A 32 25.67 1.09 3.59
C SER A 32 25.92 2.58 3.71
N LEU A 33 25.61 3.14 4.86
CA LEU A 33 25.97 4.51 5.23
C LEU A 33 26.63 4.55 6.60
N ASP A 34 27.62 5.43 6.74
CA ASP A 34 28.23 5.72 8.04
C ASP A 34 27.33 6.71 8.80
N SER A 35 26.69 6.23 9.88
CA SER A 35 25.82 7.07 10.70
C SER A 35 26.64 7.86 11.71
N THR A 36 26.53 9.19 11.64
CA THR A 36 27.15 10.07 12.62
C THR A 36 26.39 10.04 13.94
N LEU A 37 25.07 9.85 13.90
CA LEU A 37 24.20 9.80 15.08
C LEU A 37 24.30 8.49 15.86
N LEU A 38 24.44 7.37 15.16
CA LEU A 38 24.54 6.04 15.79
C LEU A 38 25.99 5.61 16.02
N HIS A 39 26.97 6.33 15.46
CA HIS A 39 28.39 5.99 15.48
C HIS A 39 28.68 4.57 14.95
N GLN A 40 27.95 4.19 13.90
CA GLN A 40 27.95 2.84 13.33
C GLN A 40 27.83 2.92 11.82
N LYS A 41 28.48 2.00 11.11
CA LYS A 41 28.20 1.75 9.69
C LYS A 41 26.93 0.92 9.58
N ARG A 42 25.85 1.53 9.09
CA ARG A 42 24.54 0.89 8.94
C ARG A 42 24.43 0.28 7.55
N ALA A 43 24.33 -1.04 7.48
CA ALA A 43 24.01 -1.74 6.24
C ALA A 43 22.55 -1.52 5.85
N ILE A 44 22.27 -1.50 4.56
CA ILE A 44 20.93 -1.55 3.97
C ILE A 44 20.95 -2.46 2.74
N ASP A 45 19.80 -3.05 2.43
CA ASP A 45 19.59 -3.69 1.13
C ASP A 45 18.48 -2.95 0.40
N VAL A 46 18.74 -2.53 -0.83
CA VAL A 46 17.77 -1.79 -1.65
C VAL A 46 17.26 -2.67 -2.78
N PHE A 47 15.94 -2.86 -2.82
CA PHE A 47 15.24 -3.59 -3.86
C PHE A 47 14.54 -2.58 -4.75
N LEU A 48 14.97 -2.49 -6.00
CA LEU A 48 14.37 -1.60 -6.99
C LEU A 48 13.24 -2.32 -7.73
N PRO A 49 12.20 -1.60 -8.18
CA PRO A 49 11.16 -2.18 -9.01
C PRO A 49 11.71 -2.90 -10.23
N LYS A 50 11.03 -3.97 -10.66
CA LYS A 50 11.26 -4.56 -11.98
C LYS A 50 11.17 -3.44 -13.03
N ASP A 51 12.08 -3.47 -13.98
CA ASP A 51 12.14 -2.52 -15.10
C ASP A 51 12.43 -1.04 -14.74
N ASN A 52 13.02 -0.76 -13.59
CA ASN A 52 13.48 0.59 -13.23
C ASN A 52 14.35 1.27 -14.31
N GLU A 53 15.12 0.49 -15.06
CA GLU A 53 15.98 0.95 -16.16
C GLU A 53 15.20 1.39 -17.41
N LYS A 54 13.93 1.00 -17.57
CA LYS A 54 13.13 1.34 -18.78
C LYS A 54 12.78 2.82 -18.87
N ASP A 55 12.68 3.50 -17.74
CA ASP A 55 12.40 4.93 -17.67
C ASP A 55 13.28 5.61 -16.61
N PRO A 56 14.42 6.18 -17.00
CA PRO A 56 15.34 6.87 -16.08
C PRO A 56 14.74 8.10 -15.39
N ALA A 57 13.65 8.66 -15.93
CA ALA A 57 12.95 9.81 -15.33
C ALA A 57 11.96 9.37 -14.25
N ARG A 58 11.53 8.11 -14.25
CA ARG A 58 10.58 7.59 -13.27
C ARG A 58 11.17 7.67 -11.85
N ARG A 59 10.31 8.04 -10.91
CA ARG A 59 10.59 8.05 -9.47
C ARG A 59 9.51 7.26 -8.74
N TYR A 60 9.88 6.67 -7.61
CA TYR A 60 9.08 5.69 -6.90
C TYR A 60 8.90 6.06 -5.44
N GLU A 61 7.78 5.64 -4.85
CA GLU A 61 7.65 5.67 -3.39
C GLU A 61 8.61 4.64 -2.76
N THR A 62 8.98 4.86 -1.50
CA THR A 62 9.95 4.00 -0.80
C THR A 62 9.34 3.39 0.46
N ILE A 63 9.46 2.09 0.65
CA ILE A 63 9.06 1.37 1.87
C ILE A 63 10.32 0.98 2.67
N TYR A 64 10.49 1.57 3.85
CA TYR A 64 11.53 1.21 4.80
C TYR A 64 11.05 0.07 5.70
N VAL A 65 11.78 -1.05 5.70
CA VAL A 65 11.42 -2.25 6.46
C VAL A 65 12.34 -2.39 7.65
N LEU A 66 11.83 -2.09 8.84
CA LEU A 66 12.53 -2.31 10.10
C LEU A 66 12.66 -3.81 10.40
N ASP A 67 13.67 -4.19 11.17
CA ASP A 67 14.10 -5.58 11.30
C ASP A 67 14.27 -6.21 9.90
N GLY A 68 14.94 -5.48 8.99
CA GLY A 68 15.03 -5.83 7.58
C GLY A 68 15.62 -7.21 7.32
N ASP A 69 16.55 -7.63 8.19
CA ASP A 69 17.14 -8.98 8.21
C ASP A 69 16.10 -10.09 8.46
N TRP A 70 14.96 -9.77 9.07
CA TRP A 70 13.88 -10.72 9.36
C TRP A 70 12.66 -10.54 8.44
N ASN A 71 12.39 -9.31 8.00
CA ASN A 71 11.12 -8.95 7.37
C ASN A 71 11.23 -8.63 5.87
N ALA A 72 12.38 -8.16 5.37
CA ALA A 72 12.46 -7.57 4.03
C ALA A 72 12.06 -8.55 2.91
N LYS A 73 12.47 -9.82 3.00
CA LYS A 73 12.13 -10.83 1.98
C LYS A 73 10.61 -11.03 1.84
N LEU A 74 9.89 -11.08 2.96
CA LEU A 74 8.43 -11.22 2.97
C LEU A 74 7.75 -9.98 2.39
N VAL A 75 8.24 -8.79 2.74
CA VAL A 75 7.71 -7.53 2.21
C VAL A 75 7.94 -7.43 0.70
N VAL A 76 9.15 -7.73 0.22
CA VAL A 76 9.50 -7.73 -1.21
C VAL A 76 8.60 -8.68 -2.00
N GLN A 77 8.33 -9.88 -1.48
CA GLN A 77 7.43 -10.84 -2.13
C GLN A 77 5.98 -10.34 -2.18
N SER A 78 5.52 -9.68 -1.11
CA SER A 78 4.17 -9.12 -1.05
C SER A 78 4.02 -7.94 -2.01
N VAL A 79 5.04 -7.09 -2.11
CA VAL A 79 5.13 -6.00 -3.10
C VAL A 79 5.11 -6.56 -4.52
N ASP A 80 5.94 -7.55 -4.84
CA ASP A 80 6.00 -8.14 -6.18
C ASP A 80 4.64 -8.72 -6.61
N PHE A 81 3.98 -9.45 -5.71
CA PHE A 81 2.66 -10.02 -5.97
C PHE A 81 1.58 -8.94 -6.16
N LEU A 82 1.52 -7.95 -5.27
CA LEU A 82 0.51 -6.89 -5.34
C LEU A 82 0.73 -5.96 -6.54
N GLN A 83 1.98 -5.72 -6.94
CA GLN A 83 2.30 -5.02 -8.16
C GLN A 83 1.84 -5.84 -9.38
N ALA A 84 2.18 -7.13 -9.46
CA ALA A 84 1.82 -7.99 -10.59
C ALA A 84 0.29 -8.15 -10.78
N THR A 85 -0.46 -8.01 -9.68
CA THR A 85 -1.93 -8.04 -9.68
C THR A 85 -2.56 -6.63 -9.78
N GLY A 86 -1.74 -5.60 -9.95
CA GLY A 86 -2.15 -4.22 -10.19
C GLY A 86 -2.71 -3.49 -8.98
N PHE A 87 -2.59 -4.02 -7.76
CA PHE A 87 -3.15 -3.43 -6.53
C PHE A 87 -2.27 -2.35 -5.89
N MET A 88 -1.03 -2.22 -6.32
CA MET A 88 -0.12 -1.16 -5.90
C MET A 88 0.84 -0.78 -7.04
N PRO A 89 1.40 0.44 -7.05
CA PRO A 89 2.45 0.78 -7.99
C PRO A 89 3.76 0.05 -7.68
N PRO A 90 4.71 0.06 -8.62
CA PRO A 90 6.10 -0.27 -8.30
C PRO A 90 6.65 0.70 -7.24
N VAL A 91 7.40 0.15 -6.29
CA VAL A 91 8.02 0.89 -5.18
C VAL A 91 9.44 0.41 -4.91
N ILE A 92 10.26 1.27 -4.32
CA ILE A 92 11.55 0.87 -3.75
C ILE A 92 11.27 0.22 -2.39
N VAL A 93 11.93 -0.90 -2.08
CA VAL A 93 11.95 -1.46 -0.72
C VAL A 93 13.36 -1.33 -0.17
N VAL A 94 13.49 -0.71 1.00
CA VAL A 94 14.77 -0.55 1.72
C VAL A 94 14.72 -1.41 2.98
N SER A 95 15.50 -2.49 2.99
CA SER A 95 15.76 -3.27 4.20
C SER A 95 16.60 -2.46 5.16
N VAL A 96 16.12 -2.27 6.39
CA VAL A 96 16.85 -1.64 7.49
C VAL A 96 17.18 -2.72 8.52
N PRO A 97 18.27 -3.48 8.32
CA PRO A 97 18.67 -4.53 9.25
C PRO A 97 19.10 -3.96 10.60
N ASN A 98 18.97 -4.79 11.62
CA ASN A 98 19.56 -4.51 12.91
C ASN A 98 21.09 -4.49 12.84
N PHE A 99 21.73 -3.65 13.65
CA PHE A 99 23.18 -3.66 13.78
C PHE A 99 23.60 -4.68 14.83
N PHE A 100 24.68 -5.41 14.55
CA PHE A 100 25.33 -6.30 15.50
C PHE A 100 26.73 -5.77 15.73
N ASP A 101 27.07 -5.51 17.00
CA ASP A 101 28.41 -5.08 17.36
C ASP A 101 29.42 -6.24 17.30
N ASP A 102 30.69 -5.95 17.56
CA ASP A 102 31.77 -6.96 17.55
C ASP A 102 31.58 -8.10 18.57
N LYS A 103 30.65 -7.94 19.52
CA LYS A 103 30.27 -8.95 20.53
C LYS A 103 29.00 -9.70 20.14
N GLY A 104 28.40 -9.40 18.98
CA GLY A 104 27.14 -9.96 18.52
C GLY A 104 25.92 -9.41 19.27
N ILE A 105 26.04 -8.28 19.96
CA ILE A 105 24.92 -7.64 20.63
C ILE A 105 24.07 -6.93 19.57
N ASN A 106 22.80 -7.30 19.53
CA ASN A 106 21.83 -6.74 18.61
C ASN A 106 21.36 -5.36 19.09
N SER A 107 21.44 -4.34 18.22
CA SER A 107 20.98 -2.97 18.51
C SER A 107 19.46 -2.83 18.58
N ARG A 108 18.69 -3.86 18.21
CA ARG A 108 17.22 -3.80 18.11
C ARG A 108 16.53 -3.27 19.35
N ASP A 109 16.90 -3.79 20.52
CA ASP A 109 16.27 -3.38 21.79
C ASP A 109 16.61 -1.93 22.11
N HIS A 110 17.80 -1.45 21.73
CA HIS A 110 18.16 -0.03 21.82
C HIS A 110 17.34 0.80 20.84
N ASP A 111 17.47 0.52 19.55
CA ASP A 111 16.97 1.35 18.46
C ASP A 111 15.44 1.45 18.44
N LEU A 112 14.73 0.37 18.82
CA LEU A 112 13.28 0.26 18.62
C LEU A 112 12.44 0.46 19.89
N THR A 113 13.04 0.80 21.04
CA THR A 113 12.30 1.00 22.30
C THR A 113 12.37 2.46 22.77
N PRO A 114 11.23 3.07 23.17
CA PRO A 114 11.18 4.49 23.55
C PRO A 114 11.91 4.86 24.84
N THR A 115 11.90 3.97 25.82
CA THR A 115 12.37 4.25 27.18
C THR A 115 13.19 3.08 27.70
N PRO A 116 14.22 3.31 28.52
CA PRO A 116 14.99 2.24 29.13
C PRO A 116 14.14 1.46 30.14
N GLN A 117 14.31 0.14 30.20
CA GLN A 117 13.70 -0.72 31.19
C GLN A 117 14.75 -1.30 32.14
N PRO A 118 14.49 -1.39 33.46
CA PRO A 118 15.47 -1.91 34.43
C PRO A 118 15.99 -3.31 34.11
N ASN A 119 15.17 -4.16 33.49
CA ASN A 119 15.52 -5.52 33.07
C ASN A 119 16.08 -5.61 31.64
N GLN A 120 16.15 -4.49 30.91
CA GLN A 120 16.74 -4.40 29.57
C GLN A 120 17.60 -3.13 29.46
N PRO A 121 18.79 -3.09 30.08
CA PRO A 121 19.59 -1.87 30.18
C PRO A 121 20.04 -1.27 28.82
N SER A 122 19.99 -2.05 27.74
CA SER A 122 20.30 -1.61 26.38
C SER A 122 19.14 -0.87 25.70
N SER A 123 17.94 -0.82 26.29
CA SER A 123 16.75 -0.18 25.71
C SER A 123 16.73 1.35 25.85
N GLY A 124 15.86 2.03 25.08
CA GLY A 124 15.59 3.47 25.19
C GLY A 124 16.24 4.36 24.12
N GLY A 125 16.71 3.79 23.02
CA GLY A 125 17.42 4.49 21.94
C GLY A 125 16.53 5.04 20.81
N ALA A 126 15.20 4.90 20.88
CA ALA A 126 14.30 5.29 19.79
C ALA A 126 14.46 6.75 19.33
N ALA A 127 14.78 7.68 20.22
CA ALA A 127 15.02 9.07 19.85
C ALA A 127 16.20 9.22 18.87
N GLN A 128 17.31 8.52 19.13
CA GLN A 128 18.50 8.53 18.28
C GLN A 128 18.25 7.80 16.96
N PHE A 129 17.57 6.65 17.01
CA PHE A 129 17.23 5.91 15.80
C PHE A 129 16.25 6.68 14.89
N MET A 130 15.25 7.36 15.46
CA MET A 130 14.37 8.25 14.71
C MET A 130 15.13 9.41 14.06
N ALA A 131 16.09 10.02 14.78
CA ALA A 131 16.94 11.06 14.21
C ALA A 131 17.80 10.54 13.06
N PHE A 132 18.37 9.33 13.18
CA PHE A 132 19.07 8.64 12.10
C PHE A 132 18.19 8.47 10.86
N LEU A 133 16.96 7.93 11.03
CA LEU A 133 16.04 7.75 9.91
C LEU A 133 15.73 9.09 9.22
N LYS A 134 15.42 10.12 10.01
CA LYS A 134 15.01 11.44 9.50
C LYS A 134 16.13 12.19 8.79
N THR A 135 17.34 12.18 9.35
CA THR A 135 18.40 13.11 8.95
C THR A 135 19.52 12.45 8.16
N GLU A 136 19.64 11.12 8.21
CA GLU A 136 20.69 10.38 7.52
C GLU A 136 20.09 9.41 6.49
N LEU A 137 19.32 8.40 6.92
CA LEU A 137 18.87 7.33 6.02
C LEU A 137 17.89 7.80 4.94
N VAL A 138 16.79 8.46 5.31
CA VAL A 138 15.79 8.91 4.32
C VAL A 138 16.40 9.89 3.32
N PRO A 139 17.17 10.91 3.73
CA PRO A 139 17.90 11.77 2.79
C PRO A 139 18.88 11.02 1.91
N TYR A 140 19.64 10.06 2.44
CA TYR A 140 20.56 9.24 1.67
C TYR A 140 19.83 8.49 0.55
N VAL A 141 18.73 7.79 0.88
CA VAL A 141 17.97 7.04 -0.12
C VAL A 141 17.40 7.97 -1.20
N ASN A 142 16.89 9.14 -0.81
CA ASN A 142 16.36 10.12 -1.75
C ASN A 142 17.41 10.70 -2.72
N GLN A 143 18.69 10.74 -2.32
CA GLN A 143 19.79 11.25 -3.14
C GLN A 143 20.40 10.18 -4.05
N HIS A 144 20.43 8.93 -3.59
CA HIS A 144 21.16 7.84 -4.26
C HIS A 144 20.28 6.92 -5.10
N TYR A 145 18.96 6.94 -4.89
CA TYR A 145 17.99 6.08 -5.59
C TYR A 145 16.86 6.90 -6.23
N PRO A 146 16.11 6.35 -7.20
CA PRO A 146 15.02 7.05 -7.88
C PRO A 146 13.77 7.18 -6.99
N SER A 147 13.89 7.73 -5.78
CA SER A 147 12.78 8.01 -4.87
C SER A 147 12.03 9.29 -5.27
N ASN A 148 10.72 9.32 -5.06
CA ASN A 148 9.88 10.52 -5.25
C ASN A 148 9.65 11.30 -3.95
N GLY A 149 10.24 10.87 -2.83
CA GLY A 149 10.11 11.49 -1.52
C GLY A 149 8.90 11.07 -0.71
N VAL A 150 8.00 10.23 -1.24
CA VAL A 150 6.93 9.59 -0.48
C VAL A 150 7.48 8.36 0.22
N ASN A 151 7.45 8.35 1.55
CA ASN A 151 8.12 7.33 2.36
C ASN A 151 7.09 6.54 3.19
N LEU A 152 7.19 5.23 3.22
CA LEU A 152 6.40 4.37 4.08
C LEU A 152 7.32 3.58 5.01
N VAL A 153 6.82 3.16 6.17
CA VAL A 153 7.57 2.36 7.12
C VAL A 153 6.79 1.12 7.55
N HIS A 154 7.49 -0.02 7.58
CA HIS A 154 6.98 -1.31 8.03
C HIS A 154 7.73 -1.74 9.28
N GLY A 155 6.99 -2.17 10.30
CA GLY A 155 7.58 -2.61 11.55
C GLY A 155 6.67 -3.57 12.31
N HIS A 156 7.28 -4.65 12.80
CA HIS A 156 6.62 -5.67 13.60
C HIS A 156 7.09 -5.62 15.05
N SER A 157 6.22 -5.88 16.02
CA SER A 157 6.61 -5.99 17.44
C SER A 157 7.26 -4.70 17.96
N PHE A 158 8.56 -4.69 18.32
CA PHE A 158 9.28 -3.45 18.64
C PHE A 158 9.42 -2.50 17.46
N GLY A 159 9.49 -2.98 16.22
CA GLY A 159 9.39 -2.11 15.04
C GLY A 159 8.05 -1.36 15.01
N GLY A 160 6.94 -2.04 15.35
CA GLY A 160 5.63 -1.41 15.47
C GLY A 160 5.52 -0.45 16.66
N LEU A 161 6.18 -0.77 17.78
CA LEU A 161 6.31 0.13 18.94
C LEU A 161 7.05 1.42 18.54
N PHE A 162 8.20 1.27 17.88
CA PHE A 162 9.01 2.38 17.38
C PHE A 162 8.22 3.25 16.38
N ILE A 163 7.47 2.65 15.46
CA ILE A 163 6.66 3.44 14.52
C ILE A 163 5.61 4.29 15.26
N ASN A 164 4.98 3.77 16.31
CA ASN A 164 4.08 4.57 17.13
C ASN A 164 4.82 5.68 17.89
N TYR A 165 6.08 5.46 18.26
CA TYR A 165 6.94 6.52 18.80
C TYR A 165 7.22 7.61 17.76
N VAL A 166 7.50 7.24 16.51
CA VAL A 166 7.62 8.21 15.40
C VAL A 166 6.35 9.01 15.24
N ILE A 167 5.17 8.37 15.20
CA ILE A 167 3.88 9.08 15.08
C ILE A 167 3.65 10.07 16.23
N ALA A 168 4.04 9.71 17.45
CA ALA A 168 3.87 10.54 18.62
C ALA A 168 4.81 11.75 18.69
N ASN A 169 5.96 11.71 17.99
CA ASN A 169 7.02 12.73 18.12
C ASN A 169 7.26 13.51 16.82
N ASP A 170 7.23 12.84 15.67
CA ASP A 170 7.41 13.45 14.37
C ASP A 170 6.72 12.63 13.25
N PRO A 171 5.39 12.78 13.06
CA PRO A 171 4.65 12.06 12.03
C PRO A 171 4.94 12.55 10.60
N THR A 172 5.86 13.51 10.42
CA THR A 172 6.19 14.06 9.09
C THR A 172 7.20 13.19 8.35
N ILE A 173 7.94 12.32 9.04
CA ILE A 173 9.01 11.50 8.46
C ILE A 173 8.47 10.51 7.41
N PHE A 174 7.29 9.93 7.65
CA PHE A 174 6.67 8.95 6.77
C PHE A 174 5.22 9.31 6.42
N ASP A 175 4.78 8.86 5.25
CA ASP A 175 3.46 9.03 4.68
C ASP A 175 2.58 7.78 4.85
N GLY A 176 3.18 6.59 4.90
CA GLY A 176 2.45 5.35 5.15
C GLY A 176 3.04 4.55 6.31
N TYR A 177 2.19 4.00 7.16
CA TYR A 177 2.60 3.29 8.35
C TYR A 177 1.98 1.89 8.39
N LEU A 178 2.83 0.86 8.30
CA LEU A 178 2.45 -0.55 8.43
C LEU A 178 2.91 -1.06 9.79
N ILE A 179 2.00 -1.04 10.76
CA ILE A 179 2.28 -1.30 12.18
C ILE A 179 1.75 -2.69 12.54
N LEU A 180 2.64 -3.66 12.73
CA LEU A 180 2.25 -5.07 12.86
C LEU A 180 2.45 -5.59 14.28
N ASP A 181 1.34 -5.93 14.95
CA ASP A 181 1.27 -6.44 16.33
C ASP A 181 2.24 -5.69 17.27
N PRO A 182 2.10 -4.36 17.40
CA PRO A 182 3.09 -3.54 18.09
C PRO A 182 3.14 -3.86 19.59
N SER A 183 4.33 -3.87 20.17
CA SER A 183 4.59 -4.15 21.60
C SER A 183 4.20 -2.99 22.53
N MET A 184 2.96 -2.51 22.41
CA MET A 184 2.42 -1.36 23.15
C MET A 184 2.26 -1.59 24.66
N TRP A 185 2.52 -2.81 25.17
CA TRP A 185 2.64 -3.09 26.59
C TRP A 185 3.86 -2.42 27.23
N TRP A 186 4.86 -2.01 26.42
CA TRP A 186 6.07 -1.36 26.87
C TRP A 186 5.80 -0.18 27.81
N ASP A 187 6.61 -0.09 28.87
CA ASP A 187 6.56 0.99 29.85
C ASP A 187 5.13 1.28 30.37
N ASN A 188 4.44 0.22 30.79
CA ASN A 188 3.06 0.29 31.28
C ASN A 188 2.09 0.99 30.31
N LYS A 189 2.26 0.73 29.00
CA LYS A 189 1.48 1.33 27.91
C LYS A 189 1.61 2.87 27.83
N ALA A 190 2.71 3.45 28.31
CA ALA A 190 2.92 4.90 28.31
C ALA A 190 2.80 5.50 26.90
N LEU A 191 3.29 4.80 25.88
CA LEU A 191 3.30 5.31 24.51
C LEU A 191 1.89 5.57 23.95
N SER A 192 0.88 4.77 24.31
CA SER A 192 -0.50 5.02 23.85
C SER A 192 -1.02 6.39 24.28
N LYS A 193 -0.58 6.90 25.43
CA LYS A 193 -0.96 8.25 25.90
C LYS A 193 -0.31 9.34 25.06
N LEU A 194 0.96 9.15 24.66
CA LEU A 194 1.68 10.08 23.80
C LEU A 194 1.06 10.12 22.41
N VAL A 195 0.76 8.94 21.84
CA VAL A 195 0.04 8.83 20.55
C VAL A 195 -1.30 9.56 20.62
N ALA A 196 -2.09 9.33 21.68
CA ALA A 196 -3.39 9.99 21.87
C ALA A 196 -3.30 11.53 21.95
N ALA A 197 -2.18 12.06 22.45
CA ALA A 197 -1.95 13.50 22.55
C ALA A 197 -1.49 14.12 21.22
N ALA A 198 -0.70 13.37 20.42
CA ALA A 198 -0.16 13.85 19.15
C ALA A 198 -1.18 13.80 18.00
N LEU A 199 -1.99 12.73 17.96
CA LEU A 199 -2.91 12.43 16.85
C LEU A 199 -3.79 13.59 16.37
N PRO A 200 -4.44 14.40 17.25
CA PRO A 200 -5.27 15.53 16.80
C PRO A 200 -4.54 16.57 15.94
N SER A 201 -3.21 16.64 16.05
CA SER A 201 -2.35 17.56 15.29
C SER A 201 -1.55 16.88 14.17
N THR A 202 -1.72 15.56 14.00
CA THR A 202 -1.02 14.81 12.98
C THR A 202 -1.46 15.26 11.58
N PRO A 203 -0.52 15.52 10.65
CA PRO A 203 -0.87 15.79 9.26
C PRO A 203 -1.74 14.67 8.70
N THR A 204 -2.80 15.02 7.99
CA THR A 204 -3.75 14.04 7.44
C THR A 204 -3.56 13.84 5.95
N GLN A 205 -3.19 14.90 5.23
CA GLN A 205 -3.00 14.87 3.78
C GLN A 205 -1.87 13.92 3.40
N GLY A 206 -2.16 13.00 2.49
CA GLY A 206 -1.19 12.00 2.00
C GLY A 206 -0.82 10.93 3.02
N LYS A 207 -1.37 10.96 4.25
CA LYS A 207 -1.04 10.01 5.31
C LYS A 207 -2.00 8.81 5.32
N GLY A 208 -1.47 7.63 5.57
CA GLY A 208 -2.25 6.41 5.80
C GLY A 208 -1.64 5.54 6.88
N ILE A 209 -2.46 5.01 7.80
CA ILE A 209 -1.99 4.17 8.91
C ILE A 209 -2.75 2.85 8.94
N PHE A 210 -2.02 1.74 8.89
CA PHE A 210 -2.57 0.42 9.12
C PHE A 210 -1.94 -0.21 10.36
N ILE A 211 -2.80 -0.63 11.28
CA ILE A 211 -2.42 -1.34 12.50
C ILE A 211 -2.99 -2.75 12.42
N ALA A 212 -2.14 -3.74 12.62
CA ALA A 212 -2.54 -5.13 12.78
C ALA A 212 -2.38 -5.56 14.22
N GLY A 213 -3.30 -6.38 14.70
CA GLY A 213 -3.18 -7.09 15.97
C GLY A 213 -3.73 -8.51 15.89
N ARG A 214 -3.40 -9.35 16.85
CA ARG A 214 -4.10 -10.64 17.03
C ARG A 214 -5.39 -10.44 17.81
N GLU A 215 -6.41 -11.27 17.57
CA GLU A 215 -7.68 -11.18 18.31
C GLU A 215 -7.58 -11.61 19.79
N GLY A 216 -8.59 -11.21 20.56
CA GLY A 216 -8.78 -11.69 21.93
C GLY A 216 -7.75 -11.19 22.94
N SER A 217 -7.32 -12.08 23.84
CA SER A 217 -6.37 -11.75 24.92
C SER A 217 -4.99 -11.34 24.40
N ALA A 218 -4.59 -11.81 23.22
CA ALA A 218 -3.34 -11.44 22.58
C ALA A 218 -3.29 -9.94 22.25
N CYS A 219 -4.40 -9.37 21.72
CA CYS A 219 -4.55 -7.92 21.48
C CYS A 219 -4.23 -7.12 22.76
N LYS A 220 -4.87 -7.50 23.87
CA LYS A 220 -4.74 -6.83 25.17
C LYS A 220 -3.34 -7.02 25.76
N GLY A 221 -2.78 -8.21 25.62
CA GLY A 221 -1.41 -8.53 26.05
C GLY A 221 -0.36 -7.71 25.30
N MET A 222 -0.61 -7.41 24.02
CA MET A 222 0.22 -6.51 23.24
C MET A 222 -0.01 -5.02 23.55
N GLY A 223 -1.04 -4.68 24.33
CA GLY A 223 -1.42 -3.29 24.64
C GLY A 223 -2.13 -2.56 23.50
N ILE A 224 -2.55 -3.27 22.45
CA ILE A 224 -3.18 -2.71 21.25
C ILE A 224 -4.58 -2.16 21.57
N ASP A 225 -5.26 -2.70 22.58
CA ASP A 225 -6.53 -2.18 23.09
C ASP A 225 -6.42 -0.70 23.53
N SER A 226 -5.34 -0.34 24.21
CA SER A 226 -5.08 1.02 24.65
C SER A 226 -4.63 1.91 23.49
N LEU A 227 -3.96 1.33 22.48
CA LEU A 227 -3.64 2.04 21.24
C LEU A 227 -4.90 2.35 20.42
N GLN A 228 -5.85 1.41 20.32
CA GLN A 228 -7.12 1.64 19.64
C GLN A 228 -7.85 2.86 20.21
N LEU A 229 -7.96 2.95 21.53
CA LEU A 229 -8.56 4.10 22.22
C LEU A 229 -7.80 5.42 21.95
N ALA A 230 -6.49 5.36 21.71
CA ALA A 230 -5.72 6.53 21.30
C ALA A 230 -6.12 7.00 19.90
N TYR A 231 -6.26 6.06 18.94
CA TYR A 231 -6.63 6.33 17.55
C TYR A 231 -8.07 6.83 17.37
N GLU A 232 -8.97 6.59 18.33
CA GLU A 232 -10.31 7.21 18.36
C GLU A 232 -10.27 8.75 18.45
N LYS A 233 -9.12 9.34 18.83
CA LYS A 233 -8.89 10.79 18.83
C LYS A 233 -8.29 11.33 17.54
N ALA A 234 -8.05 10.47 16.55
CA ALA A 234 -7.53 10.90 15.26
C ALA A 234 -8.51 11.87 14.57
N PRO A 235 -8.00 12.88 13.84
CA PRO A 235 -8.80 13.69 12.95
C PRO A 235 -9.57 12.81 11.96
N ARG A 236 -10.77 13.23 11.57
CA ARG A 236 -11.63 12.47 10.66
C ARG A 236 -10.97 12.26 9.29
N GLU A 237 -10.12 13.21 8.89
CA GLU A 237 -9.38 13.22 7.64
C GLU A 237 -8.16 12.30 7.67
N LEU A 238 -7.73 11.83 8.84
CA LEU A 238 -6.64 10.86 8.93
C LEU A 238 -7.19 9.46 8.56
N HIS A 239 -6.73 8.92 7.44
CA HIS A 239 -7.08 7.57 7.05
C HIS A 239 -6.28 6.56 7.88
N TRP A 240 -6.96 5.89 8.81
CA TRP A 240 -6.38 4.80 9.59
C TRP A 240 -7.30 3.59 9.69
N LYS A 241 -6.70 2.42 9.92
CA LYS A 241 -7.42 1.17 10.16
C LYS A 241 -6.70 0.30 11.18
N LEU A 242 -7.45 -0.23 12.14
CA LEU A 242 -7.03 -1.37 12.96
C LEU A 242 -7.72 -2.63 12.44
N ALA A 243 -6.93 -3.65 12.09
CA ALA A 243 -7.42 -4.98 11.74
C ALA A 243 -6.91 -6.00 12.75
N THR A 244 -7.79 -6.89 13.20
CA THR A 244 -7.43 -7.99 14.09
C THR A 244 -7.54 -9.33 13.37
N TYR A 245 -6.64 -10.26 13.70
CA TYR A 245 -6.55 -11.55 13.04
C TYR A 245 -6.78 -12.71 14.00
N GLN A 246 -7.72 -13.58 13.63
CA GLN A 246 -7.96 -14.87 14.28
C GLN A 246 -6.90 -15.90 13.87
N ASN A 247 -6.58 -16.79 14.80
CA ASN A 247 -5.72 -17.95 14.55
C ASN A 247 -4.32 -17.61 13.99
N GLU A 248 -3.78 -16.44 14.37
CA GLU A 248 -2.41 -16.04 14.06
C GLU A 248 -1.55 -16.02 15.32
N SER A 249 -0.31 -16.48 15.21
CA SER A 249 0.73 -16.25 16.21
C SER A 249 1.35 -14.85 16.04
N HIS A 250 2.16 -14.43 17.01
CA HIS A 250 2.85 -13.14 16.92
C HIS A 250 3.69 -13.03 15.64
N ASP A 251 4.28 -14.14 15.18
CA ASP A 251 5.10 -14.17 13.98
C ASP A 251 4.31 -14.46 12.70
N SER A 252 3.33 -15.37 12.72
CA SER A 252 2.62 -15.75 11.50
C SER A 252 1.76 -14.61 10.94
N LEU A 253 1.29 -13.69 11.80
CA LEU A 253 0.53 -12.52 11.37
C LEU A 253 1.31 -11.65 10.37
N LYS A 254 2.66 -11.69 10.39
CA LYS A 254 3.49 -10.82 9.56
C LYS A 254 3.12 -10.89 8.09
N PHE A 255 2.83 -12.08 7.57
CA PHE A 255 2.46 -12.27 6.18
C PHE A 255 1.12 -11.61 5.84
N LYS A 256 0.06 -12.04 6.52
CA LYS A 256 -1.32 -11.58 6.26
C LYS A 256 -1.46 -10.07 6.51
N ALA A 257 -0.89 -9.59 7.61
CA ALA A 257 -0.94 -8.17 7.95
C ALA A 257 -0.16 -7.29 6.97
N THR A 258 1.00 -7.74 6.46
CA THR A 258 1.75 -6.99 5.43
C THR A 258 0.93 -6.87 4.16
N TYR A 259 0.33 -7.98 3.69
CA TYR A 259 -0.52 -7.99 2.51
C TYR A 259 -1.72 -7.03 2.65
N ASP A 260 -2.46 -7.13 3.75
CA ASP A 260 -3.63 -6.29 4.00
C ASP A 260 -3.27 -4.82 4.21
N ALA A 261 -2.14 -4.54 4.87
CA ALA A 261 -1.65 -3.18 5.06
C ALA A 261 -1.31 -2.51 3.73
N LEU A 262 -0.59 -3.21 2.84
CA LEU A 262 -0.30 -2.70 1.49
C LEU A 262 -1.60 -2.50 0.69
N ARG A 263 -2.52 -3.47 0.71
CA ARG A 263 -3.84 -3.35 0.06
C ARG A 263 -4.63 -2.14 0.55
N TYR A 264 -4.54 -1.85 1.85
CA TYR A 264 -5.19 -0.69 2.45
C TYR A 264 -4.49 0.62 2.03
N LEU A 265 -3.19 0.73 2.22
CA LEU A 265 -2.44 1.98 1.97
C LEU A 265 -2.37 2.38 0.48
N TYR A 266 -2.56 1.42 -0.43
CA TYR A 266 -2.67 1.65 -1.87
C TYR A 266 -4.12 1.54 -2.38
N ARG A 267 -5.12 1.47 -1.49
CA ARG A 267 -6.53 1.51 -1.92
C ARG A 267 -6.81 2.85 -2.62
N GLY A 268 -7.30 2.76 -3.86
CA GLY A 268 -7.43 3.89 -4.78
C GLY A 268 -6.40 3.87 -5.93
N TYR A 269 -5.32 3.11 -5.81
CA TYR A 269 -4.37 2.97 -6.90
C TYR A 269 -4.97 2.25 -8.12
N SER A 270 -4.78 2.86 -9.29
CA SER A 270 -5.02 2.27 -10.60
C SER A 270 -3.90 2.68 -11.57
N GLU A 271 -3.41 1.74 -12.37
CA GLU A 271 -2.39 2.03 -13.40
C GLU A 271 -2.92 2.97 -14.49
N LYS A 272 -4.22 2.87 -14.77
CA LYS A 272 -4.94 3.69 -15.73
C LYS A 272 -5.96 4.54 -14.99
N LYS A 273 -6.30 5.70 -15.57
CA LYS A 273 -7.40 6.51 -15.06
C LYS A 273 -8.67 5.67 -15.00
N LEU A 274 -9.37 5.73 -13.87
CA LEU A 274 -10.62 5.00 -13.70
C LEU A 274 -11.69 5.58 -14.64
N THR A 275 -12.41 4.69 -15.32
CA THR A 275 -13.54 5.03 -16.21
C THR A 275 -14.84 4.60 -15.54
N ILE A 276 -15.85 5.48 -15.56
CA ILE A 276 -17.22 5.21 -15.11
C ILE A 276 -18.10 5.13 -16.36
N GLY A 277 -19.08 4.23 -16.42
CA GLY A 277 -19.87 4.02 -17.64
C GLY A 277 -21.38 4.14 -17.40
N PRO A 278 -22.15 4.80 -18.30
CA PRO A 278 -21.69 5.64 -19.41
C PRO A 278 -21.10 6.98 -18.94
N ASP A 279 -20.00 7.42 -19.56
CA ASP A 279 -19.35 8.71 -19.32
C ASP A 279 -19.61 9.76 -20.41
N ASP A 280 -20.37 9.45 -21.46
CA ASP A 280 -20.72 10.40 -22.53
C ASP A 280 -22.15 10.14 -23.02
N GLY A 281 -22.81 11.18 -23.53
CA GLY A 281 -24.17 11.11 -24.06
C GLY A 281 -25.12 12.18 -23.53
N MET A 282 -26.42 11.96 -23.78
CA MET A 282 -27.50 12.86 -23.34
C MET A 282 -28.30 12.24 -22.19
N VAL A 283 -28.64 13.05 -21.20
CA VAL A 283 -29.50 12.70 -20.05
C VAL A 283 -30.82 13.43 -20.19
N ASP A 284 -31.92 12.69 -20.24
CA ASP A 284 -33.27 13.22 -20.11
C ASP A 284 -33.60 13.33 -18.60
N PRO A 285 -33.85 14.53 -18.05
CA PRO A 285 -34.15 14.68 -16.62
C PRO A 285 -35.37 13.88 -16.14
N SER A 286 -36.27 13.51 -17.05
CA SER A 286 -37.44 12.67 -16.75
C SER A 286 -37.13 11.18 -16.70
N LEU A 287 -35.98 10.76 -17.23
CA LEU A 287 -35.53 9.37 -17.28
C LEU A 287 -34.08 9.28 -16.75
N PRO A 288 -33.91 8.98 -15.44
CA PRO A 288 -32.58 8.90 -14.83
C PRO A 288 -31.67 7.91 -15.57
N LEU A 289 -30.45 8.33 -15.87
CA LEU A 289 -29.42 7.50 -16.49
C LEU A 289 -28.61 6.78 -15.41
N PRO A 290 -28.62 5.44 -15.34
CA PRO A 290 -27.73 4.73 -14.43
C PRO A 290 -26.28 4.83 -14.93
N ILE A 291 -25.38 5.32 -14.07
CA ILE A 291 -23.93 5.20 -14.24
C ILE A 291 -23.41 4.11 -13.32
N GLU A 292 -22.48 3.30 -13.80
CA GLU A 292 -21.88 2.15 -13.13
C GLU A 292 -20.40 2.39 -12.89
N ALA A 293 -19.91 1.94 -11.74
CA ALA A 293 -18.50 2.02 -11.37
C ALA A 293 -18.05 0.81 -10.54
N GLU A 294 -16.75 0.49 -10.63
CA GLU A 294 -16.12 -0.60 -9.86
C GLU A 294 -15.93 -0.18 -8.39
N THR A 295 -16.99 -0.29 -7.59
CA THR A 295 -17.02 0.19 -6.19
C THR A 295 -16.45 -0.79 -5.16
N ASP A 296 -16.21 -2.05 -5.57
CA ASP A 296 -15.56 -3.07 -4.72
C ASP A 296 -14.09 -2.70 -4.44
N ARG A 297 -13.42 -2.23 -5.49
CA ARG A 297 -12.00 -1.86 -5.48
C ARG A 297 -11.78 -0.40 -5.12
N PHE A 298 -12.70 0.47 -5.50
CA PHE A 298 -12.54 1.93 -5.45
C PHE A 298 -13.60 2.60 -4.59
N ASP A 299 -13.18 3.51 -3.71
CA ASP A 299 -14.10 4.30 -2.89
C ASP A 299 -14.46 5.59 -3.65
N ILE A 300 -15.64 5.57 -4.30
CA ILE A 300 -16.13 6.66 -5.13
C ILE A 300 -17.21 7.43 -4.38
N TYR A 301 -16.98 8.72 -4.21
CA TYR A 301 -17.89 9.66 -3.56
C TYR A 301 -18.47 10.62 -4.58
N PHE A 302 -19.69 11.06 -4.34
CA PHE A 302 -20.37 11.98 -5.22
C PHE A 302 -21.18 13.05 -4.49
N THR A 303 -21.43 14.13 -5.19
CA THR A 303 -22.30 15.25 -4.81
C THR A 303 -23.18 15.58 -6.01
N THR A 304 -24.40 16.05 -5.76
CA THR A 304 -25.37 16.43 -6.81
C THR A 304 -25.69 17.92 -6.79
N ASP A 305 -24.98 18.70 -5.96
CA ASP A 305 -25.21 20.11 -5.76
C ASP A 305 -24.16 21.01 -6.43
N GLY A 306 -23.10 20.43 -7.01
CA GLY A 306 -21.94 21.12 -7.60
C GLY A 306 -20.72 21.24 -6.66
N SER A 307 -20.80 20.78 -5.42
CA SER A 307 -19.67 20.83 -4.47
C SER A 307 -18.64 19.72 -4.75
N THR A 308 -17.38 19.90 -4.34
CA THR A 308 -16.37 18.83 -4.47
C THR A 308 -16.65 17.69 -3.48
N PRO A 309 -16.70 16.42 -3.92
CA PRO A 309 -16.93 15.31 -3.01
C PRO A 309 -15.79 15.16 -1.98
N THR A 310 -16.18 14.78 -0.77
CA THR A 310 -15.28 14.47 0.36
C THR A 310 -15.67 13.11 0.96
N THR A 311 -14.91 12.60 1.92
CA THR A 311 -15.28 11.38 2.67
C THR A 311 -16.54 11.55 3.52
N ALA A 312 -17.08 12.77 3.64
CA ALA A 312 -18.39 13.05 4.23
C ALA A 312 -19.56 13.03 3.23
N SER A 313 -19.25 13.03 1.93
CA SER A 313 -20.26 12.97 0.86
C SER A 313 -20.86 11.56 0.72
N ALA A 314 -21.92 11.44 -0.07
CA ALA A 314 -22.52 10.14 -0.36
C ALA A 314 -21.52 9.26 -1.14
N ARG A 315 -21.44 7.99 -0.76
CA ARG A 315 -20.63 6.99 -1.44
C ARG A 315 -21.49 6.26 -2.48
N MET A 316 -20.95 6.07 -3.67
CA MET A 316 -21.60 5.30 -4.73
C MET A 316 -21.57 3.80 -4.39
N ASP A 317 -22.70 3.11 -4.57
CA ASP A 317 -22.84 1.67 -4.40
C ASP A 317 -23.22 1.03 -5.73
N GLN A 318 -22.20 0.62 -6.49
CA GLN A 318 -22.25 0.08 -7.86
C GLN A 318 -22.86 0.97 -8.94
N THR A 319 -24.08 1.46 -8.75
CA THR A 319 -24.84 2.28 -9.70
C THR A 319 -25.33 3.59 -9.07
N LEU A 320 -25.33 4.67 -9.85
CA LEU A 320 -25.90 5.96 -9.47
C LEU A 320 -26.86 6.45 -10.56
N ALA A 321 -28.09 6.78 -10.19
CA ALA A 321 -29.05 7.34 -11.13
C ALA A 321 -28.81 8.86 -11.31
N VAL A 322 -28.55 9.29 -12.54
CA VAL A 322 -28.20 10.67 -12.87
C VAL A 322 -29.35 11.36 -13.61
N THR A 323 -29.77 12.52 -13.10
CA THR A 323 -30.81 13.37 -13.71
C THR A 323 -30.28 14.75 -14.11
N ASP A 324 -29.30 15.27 -13.39
CA ASP A 324 -28.61 16.54 -13.67
C ASP A 324 -27.09 16.32 -13.71
N PRO A 325 -26.52 15.93 -14.86
CA PRO A 325 -25.09 15.67 -14.99
C PRO A 325 -24.23 16.93 -14.78
N ALA A 326 -24.78 18.14 -14.91
CA ALA A 326 -24.01 19.38 -14.79
C ALA A 326 -23.66 19.73 -13.33
N ARG A 327 -24.42 19.19 -12.36
CA ARG A 327 -24.21 19.39 -10.92
C ARG A 327 -23.64 18.15 -10.23
N LEU A 328 -23.46 17.07 -10.98
CA LEU A 328 -22.89 15.83 -10.48
C LEU A 328 -21.37 15.89 -10.52
N HIS A 329 -20.73 15.77 -9.37
CA HIS A 329 -19.29 15.55 -9.27
C HIS A 329 -19.03 14.17 -8.67
N LEU A 330 -18.11 13.43 -9.28
CA LEU A 330 -17.63 12.15 -8.75
C LEU A 330 -16.13 12.23 -8.50
N LYS A 331 -15.72 11.66 -7.37
CA LYS A 331 -14.33 11.61 -6.98
C LYS A 331 -14.00 10.27 -6.36
N LEU A 332 -12.97 9.62 -6.88
CA LEU A 332 -12.25 8.58 -6.15
C LEU A 332 -11.45 9.25 -5.03
N ILE A 333 -11.71 8.86 -3.79
CA ILE A 333 -10.91 9.29 -2.65
C ILE A 333 -10.11 8.08 -2.16
N ALA A 334 -8.80 8.12 -2.37
CA ALA A 334 -7.88 7.06 -2.00
C ALA A 334 -7.53 7.10 -0.50
N THR A 335 -6.92 6.03 0.00
CA THR A 335 -6.40 6.02 1.38
C THR A 335 -5.25 7.00 1.57
N ARG A 336 -4.44 7.21 0.53
CA ARG A 336 -3.44 8.29 0.47
C ARG A 336 -3.78 9.16 -0.72
N SER A 337 -3.94 10.46 -0.46
CA SER A 337 -4.45 11.45 -1.42
C SER A 337 -3.65 11.59 -2.72
N GLY A 338 -2.44 11.03 -2.80
CA GLY A 338 -1.66 10.96 -4.04
C GLY A 338 -2.31 10.13 -5.15
N TYR A 339 -3.33 9.32 -4.82
CA TYR A 339 -4.08 8.49 -5.76
C TYR A 339 -5.54 8.95 -5.96
N ASP A 340 -5.93 10.11 -5.42
CA ASP A 340 -7.26 10.67 -5.67
C ASP A 340 -7.46 10.95 -7.16
N GLN A 341 -8.69 10.76 -7.65
CA GLN A 341 -9.03 11.04 -9.05
C GLN A 341 -10.39 11.73 -9.14
N ASP A 342 -10.44 12.87 -9.82
CA ASP A 342 -11.70 13.44 -10.29
C ASP A 342 -12.19 12.65 -11.52
N LEU A 343 -13.42 12.14 -11.41
CA LEU A 343 -14.03 11.25 -12.39
C LEU A 343 -15.00 12.07 -13.23
N ALA A 344 -14.52 12.49 -14.40
CA ALA A 344 -15.27 13.36 -15.30
C ALA A 344 -16.35 12.59 -16.06
N LEU A 345 -17.52 13.19 -16.18
CA LEU A 345 -18.60 12.75 -17.05
C LEU A 345 -18.82 13.82 -18.13
N HIS A 346 -18.85 13.40 -19.39
CA HIS A 346 -19.17 14.21 -20.57
C HIS A 346 -20.66 14.13 -20.93
N LEU A 347 -21.52 13.91 -19.93
CA LEU A 347 -22.97 13.85 -20.08
C LEU A 347 -23.57 15.25 -20.21
N LYS A 348 -24.57 15.40 -21.08
CA LYS A 348 -25.29 16.67 -21.30
C LYS A 348 -26.78 16.49 -21.09
N THR A 349 -27.42 17.46 -20.46
CA THR A 349 -28.88 17.47 -20.37
C THR A 349 -29.50 17.76 -21.74
N GLY A 350 -30.51 16.98 -22.13
CA GLY A 350 -31.34 17.30 -23.29
C GLY A 350 -32.34 16.21 -23.63
N THR A 351 -33.16 16.44 -24.66
CA THR A 351 -34.17 15.48 -25.10
C THR A 351 -33.61 14.56 -26.17
N PHE A 352 -33.84 13.25 -26.02
CA PHE A 352 -33.52 12.29 -27.06
C PHE A 352 -34.34 12.59 -28.32
N TRP A 353 -33.73 12.41 -29.50
CA TRP A 353 -34.49 12.34 -30.74
C TRP A 353 -35.43 11.14 -30.63
N LYS A 354 -36.74 11.37 -30.77
CA LYS A 354 -37.68 10.26 -30.89
C LYS A 354 -37.22 9.39 -32.06
N PRO A 355 -37.08 8.06 -31.89
CA PRO A 355 -36.82 7.18 -33.00
C PRO A 355 -37.83 7.50 -34.09
N ALA A 356 -37.35 7.86 -35.29
CA ALA A 356 -38.25 8.02 -36.41
C ALA A 356 -38.96 6.67 -36.59
N ARG A 357 -40.28 6.64 -36.38
CA ARG A 357 -41.08 5.47 -36.74
C ARG A 357 -40.78 5.21 -38.21
N SER A 358 -40.16 4.09 -38.54
CA SER A 358 -39.99 3.71 -39.94
C SER A 358 -41.38 3.72 -40.57
N THR A 359 -41.61 4.60 -41.54
CA THR A 359 -42.84 4.61 -42.34
C THR A 359 -42.87 3.48 -43.36
N LYS A 360 -41.83 2.62 -43.38
CA LYS A 360 -41.77 1.42 -44.21
C LYS A 360 -41.85 0.18 -43.33
N PRO A 361 -42.76 -0.77 -43.60
CA PRO A 361 -42.64 -2.11 -43.05
C PRO A 361 -41.28 -2.66 -43.49
N ASP A 362 -40.48 -3.10 -42.52
CA ASP A 362 -39.13 -3.59 -42.73
C ASP A 362 -39.22 -4.98 -43.36
N GLU A 363 -39.16 -5.06 -44.70
CA GLU A 363 -39.23 -6.34 -45.38
C GLU A 363 -37.91 -7.11 -45.35
N LYS A 364 -36.79 -6.55 -44.85
CA LYS A 364 -35.49 -7.24 -44.78
C LYS A 364 -34.54 -6.69 -43.69
N SER A 365 -34.81 -6.96 -42.41
CA SER A 365 -33.75 -7.00 -41.41
C SER A 365 -33.83 -8.26 -40.54
N THR A 366 -33.43 -9.39 -41.12
CA THR A 366 -33.13 -10.60 -40.36
C THR A 366 -31.74 -10.48 -39.76
N PHE A 367 -31.62 -9.81 -38.61
CA PHE A 367 -30.51 -10.07 -37.70
C PHE A 367 -30.87 -11.31 -36.86
N HIS A 368 -30.29 -12.45 -37.26
CA HIS A 368 -30.35 -13.66 -36.46
C HIS A 368 -29.27 -13.57 -35.36
N TYR A 369 -29.67 -13.36 -34.12
CA TYR A 369 -28.86 -13.76 -32.98
C TYR A 369 -29.13 -15.25 -32.73
N ALA A 370 -28.08 -16.07 -32.80
CA ALA A 370 -28.13 -17.46 -32.38
C ALA A 370 -28.18 -17.52 -30.85
N ILE A 371 -29.04 -18.40 -30.34
CA ILE A 371 -29.16 -18.77 -28.92
C ILE A 371 -28.07 -19.78 -28.56
#